data_AF-A0AAE1CX73-F1
#
_entry.id   AF-A0AAE1CX73-F1
#
_cell.length_a   1.000
_cell.length_b   1.000
_cell.length_c   1.000
_cell.angle_alpha   90.00
_cell.angle_beta   90.00
_cell.angle_gamma   90.00
#
_symmetry.space_group_name_H-M   'P 1'
#
loop_
_entity.id
_entity.type
_entity.pdbx_description
1 polymer ?
#
loop_
_entity_poly.entity_id
_entity_poly.type
_entity_poly.pdbx_seq_one_letter_code
_entity_poly.pdbx_strand_id
1 'polypeptide(L)'
;MLLKVGSVSRDDKDVKCLIGGIVSARCMLDIYVIPEKPVCEPLQFTQNGAMIYLRCTADRVYPKARCIFNTQKSAQVGQVQVTHRPSSRHPGDKEVTCELRMPVRSYAAGDYYFRVAVQADVPHLSPDDFVQGDNISLQLNEVALESHIGNEVFEVEEGNDLTRKIRITGNPPPNRFSFMMQPSKDSNSLNVIDSDYTLSYSSGSLQLEL
;
A
#
# COMPACT_ATOMS: atom_id res chain seq x y z
N MET A 1 -29.12 7.93 43.14
CA MET A 1 -27.89 7.29 43.61
C MET A 1 -27.10 6.84 42.38
N LEU A 2 -25.84 7.23 42.23
CA LEU A 2 -25.01 6.88 41.08
C LEU A 2 -24.14 5.68 41.46
N LEU A 3 -24.33 4.55 40.77
CA LEU A 3 -23.59 3.31 41.06
C LEU A 3 -22.30 3.33 40.24
N LYS A 4 -21.15 3.39 40.93
CA LYS A 4 -19.82 3.32 40.28
C LYS A 4 -19.36 1.87 40.25
N VAL A 5 -19.13 1.34 39.06
CA VAL A 5 -18.50 0.03 38.88
C VAL A 5 -16.98 0.27 38.86
N GLY A 6 -16.26 -0.27 39.86
CA GLY A 6 -14.83 -0.01 40.03
C GLY A 6 -13.92 -0.77 39.06
N SER A 7 -14.36 -1.93 38.57
CA SER A 7 -13.65 -2.76 37.61
C SER A 7 -14.63 -3.68 36.89
N VAL A 8 -14.35 -4.00 35.62
CA VAL A 8 -15.15 -4.93 34.81
C VAL A 8 -14.25 -5.99 34.20
N SER A 9 -14.68 -7.25 34.26
CA SER A 9 -14.09 -8.37 33.52
C SER A 9 -14.62 -8.39 32.09
N ARG A 10 -13.91 -9.05 31.17
CA ARG A 10 -14.33 -9.24 29.77
C ARG A 10 -15.66 -9.96 29.62
N ASP A 11 -16.08 -10.69 30.65
CA ASP A 11 -17.35 -11.42 30.69
C ASP A 11 -18.51 -10.56 31.21
N ASP A 12 -18.22 -9.39 31.81
CA ASP A 12 -19.21 -8.49 32.43
C ASP A 12 -19.90 -7.57 31.41
N LYS A 13 -20.24 -8.12 30.24
CA LYS A 13 -20.86 -7.36 29.13
C LYS A 13 -22.30 -6.96 29.39
N ASP A 14 -22.95 -7.57 30.38
CA ASP A 14 -24.36 -7.40 30.69
C ASP A 14 -24.58 -7.13 32.17
N VAL A 15 -24.68 -5.84 32.52
CA VAL A 15 -24.91 -5.39 33.89
C VAL A 15 -26.41 -5.18 34.11
N LYS A 16 -26.98 -5.91 35.07
CA LYS A 16 -28.39 -5.83 35.43
C LYS A 16 -28.56 -5.16 36.79
N CYS A 17 -29.39 -4.13 36.84
CA CYS A 17 -29.84 -3.53 38.08
C CYS A 17 -31.14 -4.22 38.51
N LEU A 18 -31.15 -4.81 39.71
CA LEU A 18 -32.29 -5.50 40.28
C LEU A 18 -32.89 -4.67 41.41
N ILE A 19 -34.20 -4.45 41.39
CA ILE A 19 -34.96 -3.82 42.48
C ILE A 19 -36.02 -4.83 42.92
N GLY A 20 -35.92 -5.31 44.17
CA GLY A 20 -36.85 -6.32 44.69
C GLY A 20 -36.80 -7.67 43.93
N GLY A 21 -35.65 -8.01 43.33
CA GLY A 21 -35.50 -9.23 42.50
C GLY A 21 -35.97 -9.08 41.05
N ILE A 22 -36.53 -7.93 40.67
CA ILE A 22 -36.97 -7.63 39.31
C ILE A 22 -35.88 -6.82 38.59
N VAL A 23 -35.55 -7.19 37.36
CA VAL A 23 -34.61 -6.42 36.53
C VAL A 23 -35.25 -5.08 36.20
N SER A 24 -34.76 -4.02 36.82
CA SER A 24 -35.24 -2.65 36.62
C SER A 24 -34.50 -1.94 35.49
N ALA A 25 -33.24 -2.30 35.23
CA ALA A 25 -32.45 -1.75 34.14
C ALA A 25 -31.38 -2.75 33.70
N ARG A 26 -31.01 -2.67 32.42
CA ARG A 26 -29.95 -3.48 31.81
C ARG A 26 -29.00 -2.54 31.07
N CYS A 27 -27.70 -2.71 31.29
CA CYS A 27 -26.65 -1.93 30.66
C CYS A 27 -25.70 -2.89 29.95
N MET A 28 -25.51 -2.69 28.65
CA MET A 28 -24.54 -3.44 27.86
C MET A 28 -23.21 -2.67 27.87
N LEU A 29 -22.13 -3.35 28.22
CA LEU A 29 -20.80 -2.76 28.27
C LEU A 29 -19.97 -3.20 27.07
N ASP A 30 -19.48 -2.22 26.31
CA ASP A 30 -18.47 -2.45 25.28
C ASP A 30 -17.09 -2.52 25.95
N ILE A 31 -16.60 -3.75 26.14
CA ILE A 31 -15.30 -4.00 26.75
C ILE A 31 -14.27 -4.20 25.66
N TYR A 32 -13.31 -3.27 25.60
CA TYR A 32 -12.21 -3.31 24.67
C TYR A 32 -10.90 -2.96 25.36
N VAL A 33 -9.79 -3.33 24.73
CA VAL A 33 -8.46 -2.92 25.16
C VAL A 33 -7.90 -1.96 24.12
N ILE A 34 -7.28 -0.89 24.59
CA ILE A 34 -6.55 0.05 23.74
C ILE A 34 -5.32 -0.67 23.19
N PRO A 35 -5.21 -0.85 21.86
CA PRO A 35 -4.08 -1.54 21.24
C PRO A 35 -2.75 -0.85 21.54
N GLU A 36 -1.65 -1.60 21.46
CA GLU A 36 -0.34 -0.99 21.48
C GLU A 36 -0.08 -0.17 20.21
N LYS A 37 0.91 0.72 20.26
CA LYS A 37 1.39 1.43 19.08
C LYS A 37 1.82 0.39 18.02
N PRO A 38 1.32 0.47 16.77
CA PRO A 38 1.75 -0.43 15.72
C PRO A 38 3.23 -0.25 15.41
N VAL A 39 3.92 -1.37 15.21
CA VAL A 39 5.30 -1.45 14.72
C VAL A 39 5.26 -1.89 13.27
N CYS A 40 5.89 -1.13 12.39
CA CYS A 40 5.85 -1.39 10.95
C CYS A 40 7.19 -1.92 10.44
N GLU A 41 7.12 -2.91 9.56
CA GLU A 41 8.28 -3.39 8.81
C GLU A 41 8.72 -2.32 7.80
N PRO A 42 10.00 -2.31 7.40
CA PRO A 42 10.46 -1.47 6.30
C PRO A 42 9.61 -1.71 5.05
N LEU A 43 9.29 -0.64 4.34
CA LEU A 43 8.48 -0.70 3.13
C LEU A 43 9.17 -1.55 2.06
N GLN A 44 8.39 -2.39 1.38
CA GLN A 44 8.91 -3.28 0.34
C GLN A 44 8.27 -2.99 -1.00
N PHE A 45 9.09 -3.04 -2.05
CA PHE A 45 8.63 -3.10 -3.42
C PHE A 45 8.45 -4.56 -3.82
N THR A 46 7.27 -4.91 -4.29
CA THR A 46 6.89 -6.25 -4.73
C THR A 46 6.50 -6.20 -6.21
N GLN A 47 6.39 -7.37 -6.85
CA GLN A 47 6.05 -7.48 -8.28
C GLN A 47 6.95 -6.61 -9.17
N ASN A 48 8.27 -6.72 -8.99
CA ASN A 48 9.27 -5.95 -9.74
C ASN A 48 9.10 -4.43 -9.65
N GLY A 49 8.67 -3.91 -8.49
CA GLY A 49 8.45 -2.47 -8.29
C GLY A 49 7.08 -1.97 -8.73
N ALA A 50 6.20 -2.83 -9.22
CA ALA A 50 4.84 -2.42 -9.59
C ALA A 50 3.92 -2.21 -8.37
N MET A 51 4.26 -2.80 -7.21
CA MET A 51 3.42 -2.76 -6.00
C MET A 51 4.25 -2.38 -4.78
N ILE A 52 3.71 -1.48 -3.95
CA ILE A 52 4.20 -1.20 -2.60
C ILE A 52 3.48 -2.13 -1.63
N TYR A 53 4.25 -2.75 -0.75
CA TYR A 53 3.77 -3.55 0.35
C TYR A 53 4.24 -2.95 1.68
N LEU A 54 3.29 -2.69 2.55
CA LEU A 54 3.53 -2.23 3.91
C LEU A 54 2.83 -3.15 4.90
N ARG A 55 3.57 -3.59 5.91
CA ARG A 55 3.07 -4.46 6.96
C ARG A 55 3.33 -3.85 8.33
N CYS A 56 2.29 -3.78 9.14
CA CYS A 56 2.38 -3.30 10.52
C CYS A 56 1.69 -4.28 11.46
N THR A 57 2.24 -4.43 12.66
CA THR A 57 1.67 -5.29 13.71
C THR A 57 1.44 -4.50 14.98
N ALA A 58 0.34 -4.76 15.67
CA ALA A 58 0.05 -4.20 16.98
C ALA A 58 -0.50 -5.29 17.90
N ASP A 59 -0.19 -5.19 19.19
CA ASP A 59 -0.61 -6.15 20.20
C ASP A 59 -1.68 -5.54 21.13
N ARG A 60 -2.12 -6.30 22.13
CA ARG A 60 -3.14 -5.91 23.11
C ARG A 60 -4.47 -5.51 22.48
N VAL A 61 -4.93 -6.30 21.52
CA VAL A 61 -6.22 -6.11 20.86
C VAL A 61 -7.29 -6.98 21.53
N TYR A 62 -8.39 -6.36 21.94
CA TYR A 62 -9.60 -7.07 22.34
C TYR A 62 -10.85 -6.25 22.03
N PRO A 63 -11.94 -6.87 21.51
CA PRO A 63 -12.00 -8.23 20.96
C PRO A 63 -11.47 -8.33 19.52
N LYS A 64 -11.45 -7.20 18.80
CA LYS A 64 -10.98 -7.00 17.43
C LYS A 64 -10.45 -5.57 17.27
N ALA A 65 -9.68 -5.35 16.22
CA ALA A 65 -9.17 -4.03 15.84
C ALA A 65 -9.33 -3.80 14.34
N ARG A 66 -9.43 -2.53 13.96
CA ARG A 66 -9.36 -2.03 12.59
C ARG A 66 -8.07 -1.25 12.37
N CYS A 67 -7.57 -1.29 11.14
CA CYS A 67 -6.36 -0.58 10.73
C CYS A 67 -6.74 0.58 9.82
N ILE A 68 -6.11 1.74 10.04
CA ILE A 68 -6.29 2.92 9.21
C ILE A 68 -4.95 3.31 8.63
N PHE A 69 -4.96 3.53 7.32
CA PHE A 69 -3.83 4.06 6.58
C PHE A 69 -4.27 5.37 5.97
N ASN A 70 -3.64 6.46 6.38
CA ASN A 70 -3.86 7.78 5.81
C ASN A 70 -2.60 8.24 5.09
N THR A 71 -2.76 8.92 3.97
CA THR A 71 -1.67 9.53 3.20
C THR A 71 -1.88 11.05 3.18
N GLN A 72 -0.79 11.81 3.27
CA GLN A 72 -0.86 13.28 3.21
C GLN A 72 -1.26 13.81 1.82
N LYS A 73 -0.92 13.08 0.76
CA LYS A 73 -1.43 13.34 -0.60
C LYS A 73 -2.72 12.56 -0.78
N SER A 74 -3.70 13.09 -1.54
CA SER A 74 -4.99 12.46 -1.91
C SER A 74 -4.86 11.18 -2.75
N ALA A 75 -3.79 10.43 -2.57
CA ALA A 75 -3.58 9.16 -3.20
C ALA A 75 -4.55 8.14 -2.61
N GLN A 76 -5.11 7.30 -3.48
CA GLN A 76 -6.02 6.26 -3.04
C GLN A 76 -5.25 5.21 -2.26
N VAL A 77 -5.62 5.07 -0.99
CA VAL A 77 -5.18 3.96 -0.14
C VAL A 77 -5.65 2.68 -0.82
N GLY A 78 -4.70 1.79 -1.10
CA GLY A 78 -4.97 0.52 -1.77
C GLY A 78 -5.71 -0.46 -0.88
N GLN A 79 -5.65 -1.74 -1.24
CA GLN A 79 -6.32 -2.78 -0.48
C GLN A 79 -5.64 -2.96 0.89
N VAL A 80 -6.43 -2.82 1.96
CA VAL A 80 -6.00 -3.08 3.34
C VAL A 80 -6.53 -4.46 3.76
N GLN A 81 -5.62 -5.33 4.17
CA GLN A 81 -5.94 -6.64 4.74
C GLN A 81 -5.63 -6.61 6.24
N VAL A 82 -6.61 -7.02 7.06
CA VAL A 82 -6.49 -7.07 8.52
C VAL A 82 -6.64 -8.51 8.96
N THR A 83 -5.70 -8.99 9.76
CA THR A 83 -5.74 -10.34 10.35
C THR A 83 -5.50 -10.27 11.83
N HIS A 84 -6.14 -11.16 12.59
CA HIS A 84 -5.99 -11.26 14.04
C HIS A 84 -5.51 -12.65 14.42
N ARG A 85 -4.55 -12.73 15.33
CA ARG A 85 -4.06 -13.97 15.92
C ARG A 85 -3.99 -13.84 17.44
N PRO A 86 -4.01 -14.94 18.21
CA PRO A 86 -3.77 -14.88 19.65
C PRO A 86 -2.43 -14.20 19.95
N SER A 87 -2.39 -13.31 20.94
CA SER A 87 -1.16 -12.68 21.38
C SER A 87 -0.28 -13.69 22.12
N SER A 88 1.01 -13.69 21.81
CA SER A 88 2.01 -14.47 22.56
C SER A 88 2.49 -13.77 23.83
N ARG A 89 2.36 -12.43 23.90
CA ARG A 89 2.85 -11.60 25.01
C ARG A 89 1.76 -11.27 26.03
N HIS A 90 0.50 -11.23 25.60
CA HIS A 90 -0.64 -10.85 26.44
C HIS A 90 -1.74 -11.91 26.38
N PRO A 91 -1.74 -12.89 27.30
CA PRO A 91 -2.75 -13.94 27.34
C PRO A 91 -4.17 -13.38 27.36
N GLY A 92 -5.03 -13.89 26.47
CA GLY A 92 -6.42 -13.44 26.29
C GLY A 92 -6.59 -12.28 25.29
N ASP A 93 -5.52 -11.58 24.94
CA ASP A 93 -5.51 -10.57 23.88
C ASP A 93 -5.17 -11.18 22.52
N LYS A 94 -5.35 -10.36 21.49
CA LYS A 94 -4.94 -10.66 20.13
C LYS A 94 -3.84 -9.72 19.69
N GLU A 95 -3.03 -10.22 18.77
CA GLU A 95 -2.19 -9.41 17.91
C GLU A 95 -2.92 -9.19 16.59
N VAL A 96 -2.86 -7.96 16.07
CA VAL A 96 -3.39 -7.59 14.76
C VAL A 96 -2.25 -7.34 13.79
N THR A 97 -2.37 -7.85 12.57
CA THR A 97 -1.49 -7.51 11.45
C THR A 97 -2.29 -6.76 10.39
N CYS A 98 -1.79 -5.59 10.03
CA CYS A 98 -2.31 -4.70 9.00
C CYS A 98 -1.39 -4.76 7.78
N GLU A 99 -1.90 -5.20 6.63
CA GLU A 99 -1.16 -5.21 5.37
C GLU A 99 -1.81 -4.24 4.38
N LEU A 100 -1.01 -3.34 3.81
CA LEU A 100 -1.43 -2.42 2.76
C LEU A 100 -0.70 -2.78 1.46
N ARG A 101 -1.47 -3.02 0.40
CA ARG A 101 -0.96 -3.24 -0.96
C ARG A 101 -1.42 -2.11 -1.88
N MET A 102 -0.47 -1.41 -2.49
CA MET A 102 -0.75 -0.25 -3.36
C MET A 102 -0.05 -0.37 -4.72
N PRO A 103 -0.76 -0.18 -5.84
CA PRO A 103 -0.14 -0.13 -7.16
C PRO A 103 0.64 1.16 -7.35
N VAL A 104 1.93 1.05 -7.71
CA VAL A 104 2.83 2.18 -7.92
C VAL A 104 2.42 3.04 -9.11
N ARG A 105 1.74 2.45 -10.11
CA ARG A 105 1.26 3.17 -11.31
C ARG A 105 0.35 4.37 -11.01
N SER A 106 -0.29 4.38 -9.85
CA SER A 106 -1.19 5.46 -9.41
C SER A 106 -0.44 6.60 -8.70
N TYR A 107 0.88 6.51 -8.58
CA TYR A 107 1.71 7.41 -7.78
C TYR A 107 2.82 8.03 -8.66
N ALA A 108 2.99 9.34 -8.54
CA ALA A 108 4.11 10.05 -9.14
C ALA A 108 5.37 9.87 -8.28
N ALA A 109 6.53 10.26 -8.81
CA ALA A 109 7.71 10.39 -7.97
C ALA A 109 7.54 11.52 -6.93
N GLY A 110 8.23 11.36 -5.82
CA GLY A 110 8.27 12.28 -4.70
C GLY A 110 8.13 11.60 -3.36
N ASP A 111 8.06 12.42 -2.30
CA ASP A 111 7.88 11.93 -0.95
C ASP A 111 6.41 11.69 -0.62
N TYR A 112 6.16 10.59 0.07
CA TYR A 112 4.88 10.14 0.56
C TYR A 112 5.01 9.80 2.04
N TYR A 113 4.05 10.28 2.82
CA TYR A 113 3.99 10.00 4.25
C TYR A 113 2.70 9.23 4.54
N PHE A 114 2.87 8.00 5.02
CA PHE A 114 1.79 7.15 5.45
C PHE A 114 1.70 7.20 6.97
N ARG A 115 0.54 7.59 7.47
CA ARG A 115 0.20 7.45 8.89
C ARG A 115 -0.57 6.16 9.06
N VAL A 116 -0.03 5.26 9.88
CA VAL A 116 -0.71 4.02 10.25
C VAL A 116 -1.32 4.21 11.64
N ALA A 117 -2.55 3.75 11.83
CA ALA A 117 -3.20 3.75 13.13
C ALA A 117 -3.98 2.46 13.34
N VAL A 118 -4.06 2.03 14.59
CA VAL A 118 -4.81 0.85 15.02
C VAL A 118 -5.77 1.25 16.13
N GLN A 119 -7.01 0.79 16.06
CA GLN A 119 -8.04 1.05 17.07
C GLN A 119 -8.89 -0.19 17.29
N ALA A 120 -9.40 -0.34 18.51
CA ALA A 120 -10.44 -1.31 18.79
C ALA A 120 -11.66 -1.08 17.88
N ASP A 121 -12.24 -2.17 17.38
CA ASP A 121 -13.37 -2.11 16.48
C ASP A 121 -14.68 -2.08 17.28
N VAL A 122 -15.04 -0.89 17.76
CA VAL A 122 -16.23 -0.64 18.59
C VAL A 122 -17.10 0.45 17.93
N PRO A 123 -18.43 0.27 17.81
CA PRO A 123 -19.29 1.14 16.99
C PRO A 123 -19.30 2.62 17.40
N HIS A 124 -19.07 2.91 18.68
CA HIS A 124 -19.22 4.26 19.25
C HIS A 124 -17.90 5.01 19.41
N LEU A 125 -16.76 4.39 19.07
CA LEU A 125 -15.46 5.06 19.12
C LEU A 125 -15.33 6.05 17.96
N SER A 126 -14.93 7.28 18.29
CA SER A 126 -14.69 8.28 17.28
C SER A 126 -13.56 7.83 16.34
N PRO A 127 -13.63 8.18 15.05
CA PRO A 127 -12.49 8.13 14.15
C PRO A 127 -11.31 9.04 14.56
N ASP A 128 -11.36 9.71 15.70
CA ASP A 128 -10.22 10.48 16.23
C ASP A 128 -9.59 9.83 17.48
N ASP A 129 -10.27 8.84 18.09
CA ASP A 129 -9.83 8.14 19.31
C ASP A 129 -8.79 7.02 19.00
N PHE A 130 -7.92 7.25 18.02
CA PHE A 130 -6.90 6.30 17.60
C PHE A 130 -5.68 6.34 18.50
N VAL A 131 -5.07 5.17 18.74
CA VAL A 131 -3.67 5.14 19.17
C VAL A 131 -2.85 5.60 17.98
N GLN A 132 -2.19 6.75 18.12
CA GLN A 132 -1.33 7.29 17.08
C GLN A 132 -0.23 6.27 16.78
N GLY A 133 -0.26 5.70 15.57
CA GLY A 133 0.76 4.77 15.13
C GLY A 133 1.95 5.47 14.49
N ASP A 134 2.75 4.68 13.79
CA ASP A 134 3.96 5.19 13.15
C ASP A 134 3.67 5.99 11.88
N ASN A 135 4.54 6.99 11.66
CA ASN A 135 4.64 7.70 10.40
C ASN A 135 5.73 7.04 9.58
N ILE A 136 5.36 6.56 8.40
CA ILE A 136 6.27 5.90 7.46
C ILE A 136 6.47 6.81 6.28
N SER A 137 7.72 7.24 6.09
CA SER A 137 8.13 7.96 4.89
C SER A 137 8.50 6.99 3.78
N LEU A 138 7.93 7.21 2.61
CA LEU A 138 8.29 6.57 1.36
C LEU A 138 8.81 7.65 0.41
N GLN A 139 10.01 7.47 -0.09
CA GLN A 139 10.54 8.28 -1.17
C GLN A 139 10.45 7.47 -2.47
N LEU A 140 9.58 7.91 -3.39
CA LEU A 140 9.55 7.39 -4.75
C LEU A 140 10.47 8.26 -5.60
N ASN A 141 11.70 7.79 -5.83
CA ASN A 141 12.61 8.50 -6.73
C ASN A 141 12.23 8.26 -8.18
N GLU A 142 12.37 9.27 -9.04
CA GLU A 142 12.44 9.02 -10.48
C GLU A 142 13.74 8.27 -10.74
N VAL A 143 13.66 6.95 -10.95
CA VAL A 143 14.81 6.24 -11.51
C VAL A 143 14.88 6.65 -12.98
N ALA A 144 15.96 7.35 -13.34
CA ALA A 144 16.27 7.67 -14.71
C ALA A 144 16.21 6.40 -15.55
N LEU A 145 15.61 6.52 -16.74
CA LEU A 145 15.57 5.48 -17.75
C LEU A 145 17.01 5.09 -18.13
N GLU A 146 17.60 4.11 -17.45
CA GLU A 146 18.78 3.43 -17.98
C GLU A 146 18.31 2.48 -19.08
N SER A 147 18.03 3.06 -20.24
CA SER A 147 18.12 2.33 -21.49
C SER A 147 19.61 2.06 -21.71
N HIS A 148 20.03 0.80 -21.58
CA HIS A 148 21.36 0.37 -22.02
C HIS A 148 21.54 0.42 -23.56
N ILE A 149 20.61 1.01 -24.29
CA ILE A 149 20.80 1.33 -25.71
C ILE A 149 21.74 2.53 -25.76
N GLY A 150 23.04 2.24 -25.80
CA GLY A 150 24.03 3.17 -26.34
C GLY A 150 23.74 3.44 -27.81
N ASN A 151 24.51 4.33 -28.44
CA ASN A 151 24.41 4.60 -29.88
C ASN A 151 24.70 3.31 -30.68
N GLU A 152 23.68 2.50 -30.94
CA GLU A 152 23.77 1.27 -31.72
C GLU A 152 23.45 1.60 -33.19
N VAL A 153 24.32 1.14 -34.09
CA VAL A 153 24.14 1.23 -35.53
C VAL A 153 23.60 -0.11 -36.01
N PHE A 154 22.54 -0.09 -36.80
CA PHE A 154 21.92 -1.29 -37.35
C PHE A 154 21.94 -1.24 -38.88
N GLU A 155 22.20 -2.39 -39.50
CA GLU A 155 22.04 -2.60 -40.93
C GLU A 155 20.74 -3.39 -41.15
N VAL A 156 19.87 -2.88 -42.02
CA VAL A 156 18.61 -3.53 -42.41
C VAL A 156 18.63 -3.66 -43.93
N GLU A 157 18.42 -4.87 -44.43
CA GLU A 157 18.27 -5.11 -45.87
C GLU A 157 16.88 -4.67 -46.34
N GLU A 158 16.81 -4.13 -47.56
CA GLU A 158 15.57 -3.67 -48.17
C GLU A 158 14.53 -4.81 -48.25
N GLY A 159 13.35 -4.61 -47.63
CA GLY A 159 12.26 -5.59 -47.61
C GLY A 159 12.19 -6.49 -46.38
N ASN A 160 13.07 -6.31 -45.39
CA ASN A 160 13.02 -7.01 -44.10
C ASN A 160 12.51 -6.11 -42.97
N ASP A 161 11.66 -6.66 -42.09
CA ASP A 161 11.17 -5.99 -40.87
C ASP A 161 12.25 -6.02 -39.77
N LEU A 162 12.37 -4.95 -38.97
CA LEU A 162 13.32 -4.83 -37.87
C LEU A 162 12.60 -4.83 -36.52
N THR A 163 12.33 -6.01 -35.98
CA THR A 163 11.73 -6.09 -34.63
C THR A 163 12.79 -5.97 -33.51
N ARG A 164 12.65 -4.97 -32.62
CA ARG A 164 13.56 -4.77 -31.47
C ARG A 164 12.83 -4.61 -30.13
N LYS A 165 12.98 -5.60 -29.27
CA LYS A 165 12.48 -5.54 -27.89
C LYS A 165 13.41 -4.73 -27.00
N ILE A 166 13.02 -3.50 -26.72
CA ILE A 166 13.76 -2.60 -25.82
C ILE A 166 13.24 -2.76 -24.39
N ARG A 167 13.99 -3.47 -23.55
CA ARG A 167 13.59 -3.62 -22.15
C ARG A 167 13.97 -2.37 -21.35
N ILE A 168 12.95 -1.59 -21.00
CA ILE A 168 13.09 -0.46 -20.09
C ILE A 168 12.60 -0.87 -18.70
N THR A 169 13.45 -0.72 -17.68
CA THR A 169 13.09 -0.90 -16.28
C THR A 169 13.12 0.44 -15.56
N GLY A 170 12.02 0.83 -14.92
CA GLY A 170 11.94 2.03 -14.08
C GLY A 170 10.99 1.84 -12.91
N ASN A 171 11.22 2.57 -11.83
CA ASN A 171 10.36 2.63 -10.66
C ASN A 171 10.23 4.10 -10.21
N PRO A 172 9.03 4.73 -10.23
CA PRO A 172 7.77 4.17 -10.72
C PRO A 172 7.83 3.82 -12.22
N PRO A 173 6.89 2.99 -12.74
CA PRO A 173 6.86 2.65 -14.15
C PRO A 173 6.87 3.91 -15.02
N PRO A 174 7.80 4.03 -15.99
CA PRO A 174 7.90 5.23 -16.81
C PRO A 174 6.62 5.43 -17.63
N ASN A 175 6.13 6.67 -17.64
CA ASN A 175 4.87 7.07 -18.29
C ASN A 175 5.08 7.99 -19.51
N ARG A 176 6.33 8.30 -19.86
CA ARG A 176 6.74 9.07 -21.05
C ARG A 176 8.01 8.47 -21.64
N PHE A 177 8.05 8.38 -22.97
CA PHE A 177 9.21 7.91 -23.73
C PHE A 177 9.41 8.81 -24.95
N SER A 178 10.65 8.98 -25.37
CA SER A 178 11.04 9.61 -26.63
C SER A 178 12.21 8.82 -27.20
N PHE A 179 12.16 8.51 -28.49
CA PHE A 179 13.24 7.87 -29.23
C PHE A 179 13.58 8.76 -30.42
N MET A 180 14.85 8.75 -30.80
CA MET A 180 15.36 9.47 -31.95
C MET A 180 16.18 8.49 -32.78
N MET A 181 15.73 8.23 -34.00
CA MET A 181 16.51 7.49 -35.00
C MET A 181 17.21 8.51 -35.89
N GLN A 182 18.51 8.34 -36.08
CA GLN A 182 19.29 9.14 -37.01
C GLN A 182 19.99 8.21 -38.00
N PRO A 183 20.01 8.53 -39.30
CA PRO A 183 20.83 7.81 -40.26
C PRO A 183 22.30 7.86 -39.83
N SER A 184 23.03 6.76 -40.04
CA SER A 184 24.49 6.79 -39.96
C SER A 184 25.03 7.82 -40.95
N LYS A 185 26.16 8.47 -40.62
CA LYS A 185 26.79 9.51 -41.47
C LYS A 185 27.10 9.03 -42.89
N ASP A 186 27.13 7.71 -43.11
CA ASP A 186 27.49 7.06 -44.37
C ASP A 186 26.28 6.40 -45.09
N SER A 187 25.04 6.69 -44.67
CA SER A 187 23.81 6.07 -45.18
C SER A 187 22.84 7.09 -45.80
N ASN A 188 22.15 6.70 -46.88
CA ASN A 188 21.02 7.45 -47.41
C ASN A 188 19.91 7.52 -46.35
N SER A 189 19.37 8.72 -46.09
CA SER A 189 18.38 8.94 -45.05
C SER A 189 17.12 8.09 -45.26
N LEU A 190 16.86 7.17 -44.33
CA LEU A 190 15.54 6.58 -44.15
C LEU A 190 14.71 7.53 -43.28
N ASN A 191 13.66 8.12 -43.87
CA ASN A 191 12.64 8.82 -43.11
C ASN A 191 11.68 7.78 -42.54
N VAL A 192 11.80 7.53 -41.23
CA VAL A 192 10.85 6.71 -40.47
C VAL A 192 9.74 7.63 -39.97
N ILE A 193 8.49 7.34 -40.31
CA ILE A 193 7.30 8.06 -39.83
C ILE A 193 6.60 7.26 -38.71
N ASP A 194 5.73 7.92 -37.95
CA ASP A 194 5.06 7.32 -36.77
C ASP A 194 4.25 6.04 -37.07
N SER A 195 3.90 5.78 -38.33
CA SER A 195 3.22 4.55 -38.77
C SER A 195 4.14 3.37 -39.01
N ASP A 196 5.45 3.60 -39.07
CA ASP A 196 6.46 2.58 -39.42
C ASP A 196 6.93 1.80 -38.19
N TYR A 197 6.27 2.00 -37.03
CA TYR A 197 6.52 1.20 -35.84
C TYR A 197 5.25 0.99 -35.02
N THR A 198 5.27 -0.06 -34.20
CA THR A 198 4.29 -0.28 -33.14
C THR A 198 4.97 -0.32 -31.77
N LEU A 199 4.32 0.31 -30.80
CA LEU A 199 4.73 0.33 -29.40
C LEU A 199 3.72 -0.46 -28.57
N SER A 200 4.20 -1.46 -27.84
CA SER A 200 3.40 -2.20 -26.88
C SER A 200 4.08 -2.22 -25.50
N TYR A 201 3.27 -2.09 -24.44
CA TYR A 201 3.77 -2.09 -23.06
C TYR A 201 3.16 -3.25 -22.30
N SER A 202 4.00 -4.13 -21.74
CA SER A 202 3.54 -5.23 -20.88
C SER A 202 4.46 -5.40 -19.68
N SER A 203 3.88 -5.51 -18.49
CA SER A 203 4.57 -5.98 -17.26
C SER A 203 5.92 -5.29 -16.93
N GLY A 204 6.04 -3.97 -17.12
CA GLY A 204 7.30 -3.26 -16.82
C GLY A 204 8.34 -3.41 -17.92
N SER A 205 7.91 -3.64 -19.17
CA SER A 205 8.77 -3.74 -20.34
C SER A 205 8.06 -3.11 -21.54
N LEU A 206 8.81 -2.30 -22.29
CA LEU A 206 8.39 -1.72 -23.55
C LEU A 206 8.81 -2.67 -24.70
N GLN A 207 8.01 -2.76 -25.75
CA GLN A 207 8.33 -3.49 -26.96
C GLN A 207 8.11 -2.56 -28.14
N LEU A 208 9.13 -2.44 -28.99
CA LEU A 208 9.12 -1.68 -30.22
C LEU A 208 9.22 -2.68 -31.38
N GLU A 209 8.32 -2.58 -32.35
CA GLU A 209 8.40 -3.33 -33.60
C GLU A 209 8.48 -2.31 -34.73
N LEU A 210 9.57 -2.30 -35.48
CA LEU A 210 9.75 -1.52 -36.71
C LEU A 210 9.56 -2.44 -37.91
#